data_AF-C6XSJ6-F1
#
_entry.id   AF-C6XSJ6-F1
#
_cell.length_a   1.000
_cell.length_b   1.000
_cell.length_c   1.000
_cell.angle_alpha   90.00
_cell.angle_beta   90.00
_cell.angle_gamma   90.00
#
_symmetry.space_group_name_H-M   'P 1'
#
loop_
_entity.id
_entity.type
_entity.pdbx_description
1 polymer ?
#
loop_
_entity_poly.entity_id
_entity_poly.type
_entity_poly.pdbx_seq_one_letter_code
_entity_poly.pdbx_strand_id
1 'polypeptide(L)'
;MKSYLYILILLTAFVSCKKNNEHLPPNFNYKIDPVPLTENVVVGAYYSNYTTADWAKKYTFKPVKGEYNALDPLIMDQHRKWADEAGLDFFIFNWNGAAGNPILNAFLQGRNNNVKMVINFNTAHLSATNASPLTGAKLTTMINEFKTLASSHFDKDYYYKVDGRPVVMITPLNLSSSAGSSINYATVIPALKQAMTDAGVNLYVIGEITLGWLPPVRYAPAIKAMDGVNANNWTTDVYDRSVFFNSFVDMNWKNWTDSTKTWKVDFVPCIAPGYNDKAMTPASKMYDIGYTPEFYTDFTNVAKRNMSSKRIVLINSWNNFQLGTAIEPTETYGNIFLQMTRKQFKIN
;
A
#
# COMPACT_ATOMS: atom_id res chain seq x y z
N MET A 1 -60.21 41.04 20.64
CA MET A 1 -59.11 40.98 19.63
C MET A 1 -57.69 40.97 20.18
N LYS A 2 -57.43 41.15 21.48
CA LYS A 2 -56.05 41.07 22.03
C LYS A 2 -55.68 39.73 22.67
N SER A 3 -56.63 38.79 22.87
CA SER A 3 -56.36 37.51 23.56
C SER A 3 -56.09 36.33 22.61
N TYR A 4 -56.61 36.38 21.38
CA TYR A 4 -56.34 35.34 20.36
C TYR A 4 -54.98 35.46 19.67
N LEU A 5 -54.34 36.64 19.74
CA LEU A 5 -53.02 36.87 19.14
C LEU A 5 -51.89 36.23 19.98
N TYR A 6 -52.05 36.16 21.31
CA TYR A 6 -51.03 35.54 22.18
C TYR A 6 -51.04 34.02 22.14
N ILE A 7 -52.19 33.39 21.90
CA ILE A 7 -52.30 31.93 21.78
C ILE A 7 -51.66 31.43 20.47
N LEU A 8 -51.77 32.22 19.38
CA LEU A 8 -51.12 31.88 18.11
C LEU A 8 -49.59 32.00 18.16
N ILE A 9 -49.06 32.92 18.98
CA ILE A 9 -47.61 33.10 19.18
C ILE A 9 -47.03 32.02 20.11
N LEU A 10 -47.82 31.50 21.05
CA LEU A 10 -47.42 30.38 21.92
C LEU A 10 -47.40 29.02 21.18
N LEU A 11 -48.23 28.85 20.15
CA LEU A 11 -48.26 27.62 19.34
C LEU A 11 -47.12 27.53 18.31
N THR A 12 -46.53 28.65 17.90
CA THR A 12 -45.36 28.65 17.00
C THR A 12 -44.03 28.47 17.73
N ALA A 13 -43.99 28.67 19.06
CA ALA A 13 -42.80 28.42 19.87
C ALA A 13 -42.48 26.93 20.09
N PHE A 14 -43.44 26.03 19.83
CA PHE A 14 -43.26 24.57 19.98
C PHE A 14 -43.03 23.81 18.67
N VAL A 15 -42.99 24.50 17.52
CA VAL A 15 -42.35 23.95 16.31
C VAL A 15 -40.85 24.21 16.44
N SER A 16 -40.25 23.63 17.49
CA SER A 16 -38.82 23.40 17.48
C SER A 16 -38.57 22.46 16.31
N CYS A 17 -38.01 22.99 15.21
CA CYS A 17 -37.41 22.17 14.17
C CYS A 17 -36.61 21.10 14.89
N LYS A 18 -36.96 19.82 14.70
CA LYS A 18 -36.02 18.74 15.02
C LYS A 18 -34.72 19.17 14.37
N LYS A 19 -33.69 19.48 15.17
CA LYS A 19 -32.33 19.61 14.65
C LYS A 19 -32.00 18.22 14.12
N ASN A 20 -32.38 17.94 12.88
CA ASN A 20 -31.68 16.94 12.12
C ASN A 20 -30.25 17.46 12.12
N ASN A 21 -29.36 16.72 12.77
CA ASN A 21 -27.94 17.00 12.80
C ASN A 21 -27.34 16.73 11.41
N GLU A 22 -27.86 17.41 10.37
CA GLU A 22 -27.38 17.34 8.98
C GLU A 22 -25.98 17.93 8.84
N HIS A 23 -25.45 18.52 9.92
CA HIS A 23 -24.10 19.06 10.02
C HIS A 23 -23.21 18.27 10.98
N LEU A 24 -23.72 17.24 11.66
CA LEU A 24 -22.78 16.27 12.22
C LEU A 24 -22.27 15.45 11.04
N PRO A 25 -20.96 15.50 10.79
CA PRO A 25 -20.42 14.73 9.70
C PRO A 25 -20.72 13.23 10.03
N PRO A 26 -20.98 12.34 9.03
CA PRO A 26 -21.54 11.00 9.26
C PRO A 26 -20.83 10.30 10.41
N ASN A 27 -21.51 9.50 11.24
CA ASN A 27 -20.85 8.78 12.37
C ASN A 27 -19.51 8.18 11.89
N PHE A 28 -18.38 8.85 12.18
CA PHE A 28 -17.04 8.41 11.77
C PHE A 28 -16.51 7.30 12.66
N ASN A 29 -17.20 7.07 13.77
CA ASN A 29 -16.97 5.99 14.69
C ASN A 29 -18.05 4.93 14.43
N TYR A 30 -17.73 3.96 13.60
CA TYR A 30 -18.59 2.81 13.33
C TYR A 30 -17.75 1.53 13.31
N LYS A 31 -18.41 0.42 13.62
CA LYS A 31 -17.79 -0.90 13.56
C LYS A 31 -17.60 -1.31 12.11
N ILE A 32 -16.48 -1.97 11.83
CA ILE A 32 -16.27 -2.59 10.52
C ILE A 32 -16.93 -3.96 10.53
N ASP A 33 -18.06 -4.11 9.85
CA ASP A 33 -18.69 -5.42 9.70
C ASP A 33 -17.78 -6.38 8.91
N PRO A 34 -17.70 -7.64 9.34
CA PRO A 34 -16.95 -8.67 8.63
C PRO A 34 -17.38 -8.79 7.17
N VAL A 35 -16.41 -8.94 6.27
CA VAL A 35 -16.65 -9.27 4.86
C VAL A 35 -16.34 -10.74 4.62
N PRO A 36 -17.35 -11.58 4.30
CA PRO A 36 -17.13 -12.97 3.95
C PRO A 36 -16.23 -13.10 2.71
N LEU A 37 -15.31 -14.07 2.73
CA LEU A 37 -14.52 -14.42 1.57
C LEU A 37 -15.35 -15.31 0.64
N THR A 38 -15.60 -14.83 -0.58
CA THR A 38 -16.23 -15.60 -1.66
C THR A 38 -15.21 -16.24 -2.59
N GLU A 39 -14.00 -15.69 -2.64
CA GLU A 39 -12.88 -16.16 -3.44
C GLU A 39 -11.57 -15.63 -2.81
N ASN A 40 -10.43 -16.24 -3.15
CA ASN A 40 -9.13 -15.80 -2.62
C ASN A 40 -8.84 -14.34 -2.99
N VAL A 41 -8.19 -13.62 -2.08
CA VAL A 41 -7.62 -12.29 -2.32
C VAL A 41 -6.15 -12.47 -2.62
N VAL A 42 -5.63 -11.77 -3.63
CA VAL A 42 -4.20 -11.72 -3.93
C VAL A 42 -3.53 -10.80 -2.90
N VAL A 43 -2.52 -11.30 -2.20
CA VAL A 43 -1.83 -10.58 -1.13
C VAL A 43 -0.35 -10.42 -1.46
N GLY A 44 0.10 -9.16 -1.53
CA GLY A 44 1.51 -8.80 -1.68
C GLY A 44 2.07 -8.17 -0.40
N ALA A 45 3.37 -8.31 -0.10
CA ALA A 45 3.99 -7.63 1.03
C ALA A 45 5.29 -6.90 0.65
N TYR A 46 5.48 -5.68 1.14
CA TYR A 46 6.73 -4.94 0.95
C TYR A 46 7.87 -5.59 1.72
N TYR A 47 8.98 -5.87 1.04
CA TYR A 47 10.17 -6.48 1.61
C TYR A 47 11.31 -5.46 1.71
N SER A 48 11.86 -5.31 2.90
CA SER A 48 13.01 -4.45 3.19
C SER A 48 14.29 -5.27 3.31
N ASN A 49 15.37 -4.81 2.66
CA ASN A 49 16.69 -5.38 2.84
C ASN A 49 17.45 -4.60 3.93
N TYR A 50 17.45 -5.10 5.16
CA TYR A 50 18.15 -4.46 6.27
C TYR A 50 19.65 -4.69 6.17
N THR A 51 20.41 -3.60 6.27
CA THR A 51 21.88 -3.64 6.41
C THR A 51 22.30 -3.53 7.88
N THR A 52 23.58 -3.71 8.18
CA THR A 52 24.14 -3.46 9.52
C THR A 52 23.79 -2.06 10.04
N ALA A 53 23.78 -1.05 9.16
CA ALA A 53 23.41 0.31 9.54
C ALA A 53 21.92 0.46 9.88
N ASP A 54 21.05 -0.39 9.31
CA ASP A 54 19.62 -0.39 9.62
C ASP A 54 19.32 -1.10 10.93
N TRP A 55 19.99 -2.22 11.21
CA TRP A 55 19.90 -2.91 12.50
C TRP A 55 20.47 -2.09 13.65
N ALA A 56 21.48 -1.25 13.41
CA ALA A 56 22.00 -0.33 14.40
C ALA A 56 20.99 0.75 14.83
N LYS A 57 19.93 1.00 14.05
CA LYS A 57 18.83 1.89 14.45
C LYS A 57 17.90 1.13 15.38
N LYS A 58 17.26 1.84 16.30
CA LYS A 58 16.22 1.26 17.15
C LYS A 58 14.99 0.87 16.30
N TYR A 59 14.32 -0.20 16.69
CA TYR A 59 13.16 -0.74 15.97
C TYR A 59 12.10 -1.28 16.93
N THR A 60 10.88 -1.42 16.43
CA THR A 60 9.72 -1.88 17.17
C THR A 60 9.56 -3.40 17.00
N PHE A 61 9.51 -4.10 18.14
CA PHE A 61 9.47 -5.56 18.27
C PHE A 61 10.72 -6.28 17.73
N LYS A 62 11.16 -7.31 18.43
CA LYS A 62 12.35 -8.08 18.04
C LYS A 62 11.97 -9.23 17.11
N PRO A 63 12.57 -9.36 15.91
CA PRO A 63 12.32 -10.48 15.01
C PRO A 63 12.73 -11.79 15.65
N VAL A 64 12.00 -12.88 15.40
CA VAL A 64 12.36 -14.23 15.89
C VAL A 64 13.74 -14.67 15.36
N LYS A 65 14.13 -14.21 14.16
CA LYS A 65 15.45 -14.47 13.58
C LYS A 65 16.56 -13.53 14.06
N GLY A 66 16.26 -12.62 14.98
CA GLY A 66 17.19 -11.59 15.43
C GLY A 66 17.58 -10.63 14.30
N GLU A 67 18.76 -10.02 14.43
CA GLU A 67 19.31 -9.12 13.41
C GLU A 67 20.02 -9.97 12.34
N TYR A 68 19.35 -10.13 11.20
CA TYR A 68 19.77 -11.06 10.14
C TYR A 68 20.27 -10.34 8.89
N ASN A 69 20.98 -11.07 8.04
CA ASN A 69 21.23 -10.66 6.66
C ASN A 69 20.22 -11.37 5.73
N ALA A 70 19.36 -10.62 5.05
CA ALA A 70 18.38 -11.19 4.12
C ALA A 70 19.02 -11.83 2.87
N LEU A 71 20.31 -11.61 2.64
CA LEU A 71 21.08 -12.28 1.60
C LEU A 71 21.59 -13.67 2.02
N ASP A 72 21.46 -14.03 3.31
CA ASP A 72 21.71 -15.39 3.78
C ASP A 72 20.63 -16.34 3.21
N PRO A 73 21.01 -17.40 2.46
CA PRO A 73 20.07 -18.35 1.89
C PRO A 73 19.12 -18.98 2.91
N LEU A 74 19.57 -19.25 4.14
CA LEU A 74 18.73 -19.87 5.17
C LEU A 74 17.67 -18.91 5.71
N ILE A 75 18.01 -17.62 5.80
CA ILE A 75 17.07 -16.57 6.23
C ILE A 75 16.02 -16.34 5.14
N MET A 76 16.46 -16.14 3.90
CA MET A 76 15.53 -15.94 2.78
C MET A 76 14.63 -17.16 2.56
N ASP A 77 15.17 -18.38 2.70
CA ASP A 77 14.37 -19.60 2.61
C ASP A 77 13.27 -19.66 3.69
N GLN A 78 13.62 -19.31 4.94
CA GLN A 78 12.62 -19.24 5.99
C GLN A 78 11.55 -18.18 5.69
N HIS A 79 11.92 -17.01 5.17
CA HIS A 79 10.96 -15.96 4.85
C HIS A 79 10.00 -16.40 3.73
N ARG A 80 10.49 -17.12 2.72
CA ARG A 80 9.61 -17.70 1.68
C ARG A 80 8.66 -18.74 2.26
N LYS A 81 9.12 -19.61 3.17
CA LYS A 81 8.26 -20.59 3.86
C LYS A 81 7.17 -19.91 4.68
N TRP A 82 7.52 -18.92 5.48
CA TRP A 82 6.55 -18.16 6.27
C TRP A 82 5.59 -17.34 5.41
N ALA A 83 6.03 -16.85 4.25
CA ALA A 83 5.14 -16.21 3.30
C ALA A 83 4.12 -17.18 2.70
N ASP A 84 4.53 -18.41 2.36
CA ASP A 84 3.59 -19.46 1.92
C ASP A 84 2.60 -19.83 3.05
N GLU A 85 3.07 -19.92 4.30
CA GLU A 85 2.22 -20.15 5.48
C GLU A 85 1.17 -19.03 5.63
N ALA A 86 1.58 -17.77 5.49
CA ALA A 86 0.69 -16.60 5.52
C ALA A 86 -0.24 -16.49 4.32
N GLY A 87 0.00 -17.28 3.26
CA GLY A 87 -0.73 -17.16 2.00
C GLY A 87 -0.38 -15.89 1.23
N LEU A 88 0.86 -15.41 1.30
CA LEU A 88 1.30 -14.32 0.42
C LEU A 88 1.51 -14.83 -1.00
N ASP A 89 0.95 -14.11 -1.97
CA ASP A 89 1.13 -14.42 -3.39
C ASP A 89 2.42 -13.82 -3.93
N PHE A 90 2.93 -12.74 -3.33
CA PHE A 90 4.23 -12.17 -3.71
C PHE A 90 4.88 -11.27 -2.65
N PHE A 91 6.20 -11.14 -2.73
CA PHE A 91 6.95 -10.05 -2.13
C PHE A 91 7.18 -8.92 -3.14
N ILE A 92 7.19 -7.69 -2.63
CA ILE A 92 7.51 -6.47 -3.37
C ILE A 92 8.92 -6.01 -2.98
N PHE A 93 9.83 -6.02 -3.94
CA PHE A 93 11.21 -5.57 -3.73
C PHE A 93 11.45 -4.20 -4.38
N ASN A 94 11.95 -3.26 -3.58
CA ASN A 94 12.35 -1.95 -4.11
C ASN A 94 13.56 -2.09 -5.04
N TRP A 95 13.51 -1.35 -6.14
CA TRP A 95 14.54 -1.30 -7.17
C TRP A 95 14.85 0.15 -7.52
N ASN A 96 16.09 0.56 -7.29
CA ASN A 96 16.53 1.96 -7.33
C ASN A 96 17.62 2.19 -8.40
N GLY A 97 17.57 1.52 -9.55
CA GLY A 97 18.58 1.68 -10.60
C GLY A 97 19.79 0.76 -10.48
N ALA A 98 20.51 0.61 -11.59
CA ALA A 98 21.76 -0.13 -11.78
C ALA A 98 21.68 -1.68 -11.76
N ALA A 99 22.69 -2.30 -12.37
CA ALA A 99 22.82 -3.75 -12.54
C ALA A 99 23.10 -4.46 -11.21
N GLY A 100 22.40 -5.57 -10.97
CA GLY A 100 22.57 -6.40 -9.78
C GLY A 100 21.81 -5.84 -8.58
N ASN A 101 20.64 -6.41 -8.30
CA ASN A 101 19.94 -6.18 -7.04
C ASN A 101 20.10 -7.46 -6.19
N PRO A 102 20.99 -7.45 -5.16
CA PRO A 102 21.34 -8.66 -4.41
C PRO A 102 20.14 -9.34 -3.76
N ILE A 103 19.13 -8.57 -3.33
CA ILE A 103 17.94 -9.15 -2.69
C ILE A 103 17.08 -9.91 -3.70
N LEU A 104 17.01 -9.46 -4.98
CA LEU A 104 16.35 -10.24 -6.03
C LEU A 104 17.07 -11.57 -6.24
N ASN A 105 18.41 -11.56 -6.29
CA ASN A 105 19.20 -12.79 -6.46
C ASN A 105 19.02 -13.74 -5.26
N ALA A 106 19.09 -13.23 -4.04
CA ALA A 106 18.88 -14.02 -2.82
C ALA A 106 17.48 -14.67 -2.81
N PHE A 107 16.45 -13.93 -3.23
CA PHE A 107 15.09 -14.45 -3.33
C PHE A 107 14.97 -15.64 -4.30
N LEU A 108 15.74 -15.65 -5.39
CA LEU A 108 15.74 -16.72 -6.39
C LEU A 108 16.55 -17.95 -5.97
N GLN A 109 17.56 -17.79 -5.12
CA GLN A 109 18.46 -18.87 -4.75
C GLN A 109 17.73 -19.98 -3.97
N GLY A 110 17.80 -21.21 -4.51
CA GLY A 110 17.28 -22.43 -3.86
C GLY A 110 15.75 -22.46 -3.68
N ARG A 111 15.03 -21.60 -4.40
CA ARG A 111 13.59 -21.41 -4.22
C ARG A 111 12.78 -22.63 -4.71
N ASN A 112 11.86 -23.09 -3.86
CA ASN A 112 10.81 -24.08 -4.19
C ASN A 112 9.40 -23.65 -3.69
N ASN A 113 9.29 -22.43 -3.16
CA ASN A 113 8.07 -21.87 -2.56
C ASN A 113 7.09 -21.31 -3.60
N ASN A 114 5.87 -20.96 -3.16
CA ASN A 114 4.83 -20.40 -4.01
C ASN A 114 4.88 -18.86 -4.13
N VAL A 115 5.21 -18.13 -3.04
CA VAL A 115 5.26 -16.66 -2.96
C VAL A 115 6.09 -15.97 -4.06
N LYS A 116 5.50 -15.30 -5.03
CA LYS A 116 6.20 -14.74 -6.18
C LYS A 116 6.94 -13.42 -5.91
N MET A 117 7.49 -12.82 -6.96
CA MET A 117 8.18 -11.54 -6.96
C MET A 117 7.40 -10.47 -7.71
N VAL A 118 7.37 -9.27 -7.16
CA VAL A 118 7.03 -8.00 -7.83
C VAL A 118 8.15 -7.01 -7.59
N ILE A 119 8.46 -6.20 -8.60
CA ILE A 119 9.47 -5.15 -8.50
C ILE A 119 8.78 -3.80 -8.33
N ASN A 120 9.21 -3.04 -7.31
CA ASN A 120 8.84 -1.64 -7.12
C ASN A 120 9.95 -0.72 -7.63
N PHE A 121 9.75 -0.21 -8.84
CA PHE A 121 10.67 0.67 -9.52
C PHE A 121 10.59 2.08 -8.92
N ASN A 122 11.65 2.49 -8.24
CA ASN A 122 11.77 3.82 -7.66
C ASN A 122 12.39 4.80 -8.64
N THR A 123 11.66 5.84 -9.04
CA THR A 123 12.12 6.82 -10.03
C THR A 123 13.21 7.76 -9.51
N ALA A 124 13.48 7.79 -8.21
CA ALA A 124 14.43 8.73 -7.60
C ALA A 124 15.84 8.64 -8.21
N HIS A 125 16.31 7.44 -8.57
CA HIS A 125 17.64 7.24 -9.15
C HIS A 125 17.79 7.88 -10.54
N LEU A 126 16.69 8.08 -11.27
CA LEU A 126 16.68 8.81 -12.55
C LEU A 126 16.96 10.31 -12.36
N SER A 127 16.99 10.79 -11.12
CA SER A 127 17.39 12.15 -10.73
C SER A 127 16.60 13.22 -11.50
N ALA A 128 15.31 12.98 -11.71
CA ALA A 128 14.43 13.93 -12.38
C ALA A 128 14.19 15.16 -11.49
N THR A 129 14.26 16.36 -12.08
CA THR A 129 14.00 17.64 -11.40
C THR A 129 13.11 18.51 -12.28
N ASN A 130 12.56 19.60 -11.75
CA ASN A 130 11.75 20.52 -12.57
C ASN A 130 12.56 21.11 -13.75
N ALA A 131 13.85 21.34 -13.57
CA ALA A 131 14.75 21.85 -14.62
C ALA A 131 15.26 20.76 -15.58
N SER A 132 15.22 19.50 -15.14
CA SER A 132 15.65 18.34 -15.92
C SER A 132 14.65 17.20 -15.71
N PRO A 133 13.44 17.32 -16.31
CA PRO A 133 12.35 16.38 -16.07
C PRO A 133 12.65 15.00 -16.65
N LEU A 134 11.83 14.01 -16.29
CA LEU A 134 11.88 12.64 -16.81
C LEU A 134 11.38 12.58 -18.26
N THR A 135 12.18 13.09 -19.18
CA THR A 135 11.96 13.06 -20.63
C THR A 135 13.28 12.77 -21.35
N GLY A 136 13.24 12.65 -22.69
CA GLY A 136 14.44 12.46 -23.51
C GLY A 136 15.31 11.32 -23.01
N ALA A 137 16.60 11.60 -22.77
CA ALA A 137 17.58 10.61 -22.32
C ALA A 137 17.16 9.87 -21.03
N LYS A 138 16.56 10.54 -20.04
CA LYS A 138 16.14 9.90 -18.79
C LYS A 138 14.99 8.92 -19.00
N LEU A 139 14.04 9.26 -19.88
CA LEU A 139 12.97 8.35 -20.26
C LEU A 139 13.52 7.15 -21.03
N THR A 140 14.48 7.37 -21.93
CA THR A 140 15.18 6.27 -22.63
C THR A 140 15.89 5.35 -21.64
N THR A 141 16.56 5.90 -20.61
CA THR A 141 17.17 5.11 -19.54
C THR A 141 16.14 4.23 -18.82
N MET A 142 15.04 4.84 -18.35
CA MET A 142 13.96 4.09 -17.69
C MET A 142 13.44 2.95 -18.56
N ILE A 143 13.18 3.20 -19.85
CA ILE A 143 12.71 2.18 -20.78
C ILE A 143 13.73 1.03 -20.93
N ASN A 144 15.02 1.34 -21.05
CA ASN A 144 16.06 0.33 -21.18
C ASN A 144 16.23 -0.51 -19.91
N GLU A 145 16.08 0.11 -18.73
CA GLU A 145 16.06 -0.60 -17.46
C GLU A 145 14.87 -1.56 -17.35
N PHE A 146 13.67 -1.12 -17.75
CA PHE A 146 12.49 -1.99 -17.81
C PHE A 146 12.67 -3.15 -18.81
N LYS A 147 13.29 -2.92 -19.97
CA LYS A 147 13.63 -3.99 -20.92
C LYS A 147 14.58 -5.01 -20.30
N THR A 148 15.56 -4.56 -19.53
CA THR A 148 16.51 -5.42 -18.82
C THR A 148 15.83 -6.23 -17.72
N LEU A 149 14.94 -5.61 -16.94
CA LEU A 149 14.14 -6.30 -15.92
C LEU A 149 13.21 -7.32 -16.57
N ALA A 150 12.61 -6.98 -17.72
CA ALA A 150 11.72 -7.86 -18.44
C ALA A 150 12.41 -9.12 -18.94
N SER A 151 13.56 -8.98 -19.59
CA SER A 151 14.35 -10.13 -20.08
C SER A 151 14.87 -11.00 -18.95
N SER A 152 15.12 -10.42 -17.77
CA SER A 152 15.67 -11.14 -16.62
C SER A 152 14.60 -11.86 -15.78
N HIS A 153 13.38 -11.30 -15.70
CA HIS A 153 12.42 -11.74 -14.69
C HIS A 153 10.98 -11.92 -15.16
N PHE A 154 10.45 -11.07 -16.06
CA PHE A 154 8.99 -10.93 -16.20
C PHE A 154 8.31 -12.14 -16.84
N ASP A 155 9.03 -12.94 -17.62
CA ASP A 155 8.50 -14.17 -18.21
C ASP A 155 8.54 -15.37 -17.25
N LYS A 156 9.32 -15.32 -16.17
CA LYS A 156 9.58 -16.46 -15.28
C LYS A 156 8.39 -16.76 -14.35
N ASP A 157 8.26 -18.03 -13.97
CA ASP A 157 7.16 -18.51 -13.11
C ASP A 157 7.15 -17.91 -11.71
N TYR A 158 8.35 -17.56 -11.21
CA TYR A 158 8.54 -16.88 -9.92
C TYR A 158 8.07 -15.42 -9.93
N TYR A 159 7.76 -14.83 -11.10
CA TYR A 159 7.30 -13.46 -11.21
C TYR A 159 5.78 -13.40 -11.20
N TYR A 160 5.21 -12.50 -10.40
CA TYR A 160 3.77 -12.37 -10.28
C TYR A 160 3.17 -11.68 -11.52
N LYS A 161 2.05 -12.23 -12.01
CA LYS A 161 1.35 -11.77 -13.21
C LYS A 161 -0.14 -11.70 -12.92
N VAL A 162 -0.82 -10.66 -13.40
CA VAL A 162 -2.28 -10.53 -13.42
C VAL A 162 -2.73 -10.72 -14.86
N ASP A 163 -3.55 -11.74 -15.13
CA ASP A 163 -4.03 -12.05 -16.49
C ASP A 163 -2.87 -12.20 -17.51
N GLY A 164 -1.77 -12.83 -17.09
CA GLY A 164 -0.56 -13.00 -17.89
C GLY A 164 0.33 -11.74 -18.00
N ARG A 165 -0.12 -10.59 -17.48
CA ARG A 165 0.63 -9.32 -17.49
C ARG A 165 1.55 -9.23 -16.28
N PRO A 166 2.88 -9.12 -16.42
CA PRO A 166 3.79 -8.94 -15.29
C PRO A 166 3.45 -7.66 -14.51
N VAL A 167 3.33 -7.81 -13.20
CA VAL A 167 3.00 -6.69 -12.30
C VAL A 167 4.26 -5.94 -11.92
N VAL A 168 4.26 -4.62 -12.13
CA VAL A 168 5.34 -3.73 -11.70
C VAL A 168 4.74 -2.58 -10.90
N MET A 169 5.46 -2.12 -9.88
CA MET A 169 5.11 -0.90 -9.16
C MET A 169 6.02 0.24 -9.58
N ILE A 170 5.49 1.47 -9.57
CA ILE A 170 6.25 2.69 -9.82
C ILE A 170 6.05 3.64 -8.65
N THR A 171 7.15 4.05 -8.03
CA THR A 171 7.16 4.92 -6.86
C THR A 171 8.15 6.09 -7.01
N PRO A 172 7.88 7.27 -6.42
CA PRO A 172 6.59 7.73 -5.90
C PRO A 172 5.76 8.47 -6.96
N LEU A 173 4.44 8.41 -6.87
CA LEU A 173 3.55 9.25 -7.69
C LEU A 173 3.30 10.63 -7.10
N ASN A 174 3.30 10.76 -5.77
CA ASN A 174 3.14 12.00 -5.05
C ASN A 174 4.51 12.69 -4.87
N LEU A 175 4.99 13.30 -5.95
CA LEU A 175 6.25 14.07 -5.97
C LEU A 175 6.21 15.20 -4.94
N SER A 176 7.37 15.54 -4.38
CA SER A 176 7.50 16.68 -3.47
C SER A 176 7.11 17.99 -4.17
N SER A 177 6.73 19.00 -3.39
CA SER A 177 6.43 20.34 -3.94
C SER A 177 7.61 20.92 -4.74
N SER A 178 8.85 20.67 -4.30
CA SER A 178 10.08 21.09 -4.98
C SER A 178 10.34 20.36 -6.31
N ALA A 179 9.69 19.22 -6.54
CA ALA A 179 9.85 18.39 -7.73
C ALA A 179 8.52 18.10 -8.45
N GLY A 180 7.47 18.88 -8.18
CA GLY A 180 6.10 18.59 -8.62
C GLY A 180 5.91 18.48 -10.14
N SER A 181 6.80 19.09 -10.93
CA SER A 181 6.79 19.04 -12.39
C SER A 181 7.91 18.17 -12.96
N SER A 182 8.68 17.48 -12.12
CA SER A 182 9.82 16.67 -12.55
C SER A 182 9.42 15.43 -13.33
N ILE A 183 8.22 14.89 -13.11
CA ILE A 183 7.70 13.73 -13.83
C ILE A 183 6.24 13.97 -14.23
N ASN A 184 5.99 13.99 -15.54
CA ASN A 184 4.64 13.95 -16.08
C ASN A 184 4.24 12.49 -16.37
N TYR A 185 3.67 11.82 -15.38
CA TYR A 185 3.25 10.42 -15.49
C TYR A 185 2.20 10.17 -16.58
N ALA A 186 1.37 11.16 -16.92
CA ALA A 186 0.40 11.06 -18.02
C ALA A 186 1.08 10.92 -19.40
N THR A 187 2.37 11.26 -19.51
CA THR A 187 3.18 11.08 -20.72
C THR A 187 4.19 9.94 -20.57
N VAL A 188 4.86 9.84 -19.42
CA VAL A 188 5.90 8.85 -19.16
C VAL A 188 5.35 7.42 -19.18
N ILE A 189 4.21 7.18 -18.54
CA ILE A 189 3.67 5.82 -18.39
C ILE A 189 3.13 5.27 -19.71
N PRO A 190 2.38 6.02 -20.54
CA PRO A 190 1.99 5.54 -21.86
C PRO A 190 3.20 5.24 -22.75
N ALA A 191 4.24 6.10 -22.73
CA ALA A 191 5.47 5.86 -23.49
C ALA A 191 6.20 4.58 -23.04
N LEU A 192 6.29 4.35 -21.72
CA LEU A 192 6.83 3.10 -21.17
C LEU A 192 6.00 1.89 -21.60
N LYS A 193 4.68 1.92 -21.41
CA LYS A 193 3.78 0.82 -21.77
C LYS A 193 3.87 0.48 -23.27
N GLN A 194 3.94 1.50 -24.13
CA GLN A 194 4.11 1.30 -25.57
C GLN A 194 5.45 0.64 -25.87
N ALA A 195 6.56 1.18 -25.35
CA ALA A 195 7.89 0.63 -25.60
C ALA A 195 8.06 -0.82 -25.10
N MET A 196 7.37 -1.19 -24.01
CA MET A 196 7.35 -2.56 -23.51
C MET A 196 6.44 -3.46 -24.34
N THR A 197 5.31 -2.96 -24.81
CA THR A 197 4.43 -3.68 -25.74
C THR A 197 5.15 -4.00 -27.05
N ASP A 198 5.90 -3.04 -27.60
CA ASP A 198 6.74 -3.23 -28.79
C ASP A 198 7.84 -4.28 -28.56
N ALA A 199 8.26 -4.46 -27.31
CA ALA A 199 9.19 -5.51 -26.87
C ALA A 199 8.49 -6.84 -26.50
N GLY A 200 7.19 -6.98 -26.77
CA GLY A 200 6.41 -8.20 -26.50
C GLY A 200 5.93 -8.35 -25.06
N VAL A 201 5.98 -7.30 -24.24
CA VAL A 201 5.65 -7.33 -22.82
C VAL A 201 4.54 -6.35 -22.48
N ASN A 202 3.35 -6.88 -22.17
CA ASN A 202 2.22 -6.08 -21.71
C ASN A 202 2.25 -5.94 -20.17
N LEU A 203 2.81 -4.84 -19.66
CA LEU A 203 2.91 -4.57 -18.22
C LEU A 203 1.54 -4.32 -17.57
N TYR A 204 1.38 -4.76 -16.32
CA TYR A 204 0.34 -4.27 -15.40
C TYR A 204 1.01 -3.34 -14.38
N VAL A 205 0.76 -2.03 -14.49
CA VAL A 205 1.49 -1.01 -13.72
C VAL A 205 0.65 -0.51 -12.54
N ILE A 206 1.16 -0.67 -11.33
CA ILE A 206 0.58 -0.11 -10.11
C ILE A 206 1.38 1.13 -9.68
N GLY A 207 0.72 2.28 -9.63
CA GLY A 207 1.31 3.50 -9.09
C GLY A 207 1.28 3.54 -7.57
N GLU A 208 2.39 3.92 -6.94
CA GLU A 208 2.48 4.05 -5.48
C GLU A 208 2.41 5.50 -5.02
N ILE A 209 1.50 5.79 -4.09
CA ILE A 209 1.44 7.03 -3.31
C ILE A 209 1.97 6.74 -1.90
N THR A 210 2.93 7.53 -1.45
CA THR A 210 3.65 7.27 -0.19
C THR A 210 2.98 7.83 1.06
N LEU A 211 1.81 8.48 0.93
CA LEU A 211 0.92 8.88 2.03
C LEU A 211 -0.52 9.09 1.54
N GLY A 212 -1.47 8.32 2.08
CA GLY A 212 -2.83 8.18 1.51
C GLY A 212 -3.89 9.21 1.91
N TRP A 213 -3.61 10.14 2.83
CA TRP A 213 -4.64 11.00 3.42
C TRP A 213 -5.22 12.07 2.48
N LEU A 214 -4.58 12.35 1.35
CA LEU A 214 -5.05 13.35 0.38
C LEU A 214 -6.00 12.72 -0.64
N PRO A 215 -7.00 13.48 -1.15
CA PRO A 215 -8.01 12.93 -2.03
C PRO A 215 -7.42 12.52 -3.40
N PRO A 216 -7.97 11.47 -4.04
CA PRO A 216 -7.46 10.90 -5.30
C PRO A 216 -7.37 11.93 -6.44
N VAL A 217 -8.29 12.89 -6.49
CA VAL A 217 -8.36 13.92 -7.54
C VAL A 217 -7.05 14.72 -7.67
N ARG A 218 -6.30 14.89 -6.57
CA ARG A 218 -5.00 15.59 -6.56
C ARG A 218 -3.96 14.91 -7.46
N TYR A 219 -4.10 13.61 -7.67
CA TYR A 219 -3.15 12.77 -8.41
C TYR A 219 -3.75 12.21 -9.70
N ALA A 220 -4.96 12.63 -10.07
CA ALA A 220 -5.74 12.02 -11.14
C ALA A 220 -4.98 11.88 -12.48
N PRO A 221 -4.22 12.88 -12.97
CA PRO A 221 -3.48 12.72 -14.22
C PRO A 221 -2.47 11.57 -14.18
N ALA A 222 -1.76 11.39 -13.06
CA ALA A 222 -0.80 10.31 -12.89
C ALA A 222 -1.48 8.95 -12.74
N ILE A 223 -2.53 8.88 -11.91
CA ILE A 223 -3.28 7.64 -11.64
C ILE A 223 -3.92 7.09 -12.92
N LYS A 224 -4.53 7.96 -13.73
CA LYS A 224 -5.23 7.57 -14.96
C LYS A 224 -4.34 6.91 -16.02
N ALA A 225 -3.01 7.03 -15.90
CA ALA A 225 -2.07 6.36 -16.80
C ALA A 225 -1.71 4.93 -16.34
N MET A 226 -2.05 4.58 -15.10
CA MET A 226 -1.75 3.28 -14.48
C MET A 226 -2.85 2.25 -14.74
N ASP A 227 -2.55 0.99 -14.41
CA ASP A 227 -3.58 -0.07 -14.32
C ASP A 227 -4.16 -0.14 -12.91
N GLY A 228 -3.32 0.12 -11.89
CA GLY A 228 -3.75 0.21 -10.50
C GLY A 228 -3.07 1.36 -9.75
N VAL A 229 -3.60 1.70 -8.59
CA VAL A 229 -2.98 2.64 -7.64
C VAL A 229 -3.08 2.09 -6.23
N ASN A 230 -1.99 2.23 -5.48
CA ASN A 230 -1.91 1.94 -4.06
C ASN A 230 -1.48 3.21 -3.31
N ALA A 231 -1.96 3.36 -2.08
CA ALA A 231 -1.41 4.29 -1.11
C ALA A 231 -0.82 3.50 0.06
N ASN A 232 0.51 3.49 0.17
CA ASN A 232 1.22 2.48 0.96
C ASN A 232 1.35 2.82 2.45
N ASN A 233 1.00 4.05 2.84
CA ASN A 233 1.18 4.55 4.19
C ASN A 233 -0.03 5.39 4.64
N TRP A 234 -0.49 5.13 5.86
CA TRP A 234 -1.65 5.73 6.51
C TRP A 234 -1.32 6.29 7.88
N THR A 235 -0.04 6.48 8.21
CA THR A 235 0.38 7.13 9.46
C THR A 235 -0.22 8.50 9.62
N THR A 236 -0.54 8.88 10.85
CA THR A 236 -1.19 10.17 11.12
C THR A 236 -0.78 10.74 12.46
N ASP A 237 -0.66 12.06 12.49
CA ASP A 237 -0.54 12.91 13.68
C ASP A 237 -1.88 13.60 14.03
N VAL A 238 -2.99 13.15 13.41
CA VAL A 238 -4.35 13.64 13.67
C VAL A 238 -5.07 12.67 14.60
N TYR A 239 -5.51 13.16 15.75
CA TYR A 239 -6.08 12.35 16.83
C TYR A 239 -7.30 11.53 16.37
N ASP A 240 -8.26 12.16 15.70
CA ASP A 240 -9.48 11.46 15.27
C ASP A 240 -9.16 10.32 14.29
N ARG A 241 -8.16 10.51 13.41
CA ARG A 241 -7.71 9.47 12.47
C ARG A 241 -6.98 8.33 13.16
N SER A 242 -6.35 8.54 14.30
CA SER A 242 -5.69 7.45 15.03
C SER A 242 -6.69 6.66 15.88
N VAL A 243 -7.60 7.35 16.58
CA VAL A 243 -8.60 6.72 17.46
C VAL A 243 -9.64 5.94 16.66
N PHE A 244 -10.10 6.48 15.53
CA PHE A 244 -11.12 5.88 14.67
C PHE A 244 -10.51 5.37 13.35
N PHE A 245 -9.29 4.84 13.43
CA PHE A 245 -8.47 4.55 12.24
C PHE A 245 -9.19 3.75 11.17
N ASN A 246 -9.72 2.57 11.51
CA ASN A 246 -10.31 1.67 10.51
C ASN A 246 -11.52 2.30 9.80
N SER A 247 -12.40 3.00 10.54
CA SER A 247 -13.57 3.67 9.96
C SER A 247 -13.21 4.91 9.14
N PHE A 248 -12.20 5.68 9.56
CA PHE A 248 -11.67 6.80 8.77
C PHE A 248 -11.02 6.32 7.46
N VAL A 249 -10.25 5.24 7.52
CA VAL A 249 -9.62 4.65 6.34
C VAL A 249 -10.67 4.06 5.41
N ASP A 250 -11.69 3.37 5.93
CA ASP A 250 -12.81 2.83 5.11
C ASP A 250 -13.55 3.94 4.36
N MET A 251 -13.85 5.06 5.04
CA MET A 251 -14.45 6.23 4.38
C MET A 251 -13.54 6.87 3.33
N ASN A 252 -12.24 6.99 3.64
CA ASN A 252 -11.27 7.53 2.69
C ASN A 252 -11.13 6.62 1.47
N TRP A 253 -11.03 5.32 1.68
CA TRP A 253 -10.90 4.30 0.63
C TRP A 253 -12.16 4.18 -0.21
N LYS A 254 -13.33 4.45 0.35
CA LYS A 254 -14.54 4.58 -0.46
C LYS A 254 -14.41 5.67 -1.52
N ASN A 255 -13.87 6.84 -1.15
CA ASN A 255 -13.61 7.92 -2.11
C ASN A 255 -12.55 7.52 -3.17
N TRP A 256 -11.49 6.82 -2.76
CA TRP A 256 -10.50 6.25 -3.69
C TRP A 256 -11.14 5.25 -4.66
N THR A 257 -11.94 4.32 -4.15
CA THR A 257 -12.62 3.28 -4.93
C THR A 257 -13.61 3.89 -5.93
N ASP A 258 -14.45 4.83 -5.49
CA ASP A 258 -15.43 5.49 -6.36
C ASP A 258 -14.73 6.30 -7.49
N SER A 259 -13.62 6.98 -7.16
CA SER A 259 -12.83 7.76 -8.14
C SER A 259 -12.11 6.86 -9.15
N THR A 260 -11.40 5.84 -8.67
CA THR A 260 -10.60 4.93 -9.50
C THR A 260 -11.48 4.06 -10.40
N LYS A 261 -12.66 3.63 -9.91
CA LYS A 261 -13.68 2.95 -10.73
C LYS A 261 -14.11 3.79 -11.93
N THR A 262 -14.32 5.10 -11.73
CA THR A 262 -14.64 6.04 -12.82
C THR A 262 -13.50 6.15 -13.83
N TRP A 263 -12.25 6.05 -13.35
CA TRP A 263 -11.06 6.13 -14.19
C TRP A 263 -10.64 4.80 -14.81
N LYS A 264 -11.36 3.70 -14.50
CA LYS A 264 -11.01 2.34 -14.91
C LYS A 264 -9.60 1.93 -14.44
N VAL A 265 -9.25 2.36 -13.23
CA VAL A 265 -8.01 2.01 -12.55
C VAL A 265 -8.37 1.17 -11.33
N ASP A 266 -7.57 0.14 -11.06
CA ASP A 266 -7.76 -0.70 -9.89
C ASP A 266 -7.27 0.01 -8.63
N PHE A 267 -8.14 0.18 -7.63
CA PHE A 267 -7.68 0.53 -6.29
C PHE A 267 -7.13 -0.72 -5.61
N VAL A 268 -5.87 -0.62 -5.17
CA VAL A 268 -5.12 -1.67 -4.49
C VAL A 268 -4.89 -1.21 -3.05
N PRO A 269 -5.72 -1.64 -2.08
CA PRO A 269 -5.57 -1.23 -0.70
C PRO A 269 -4.26 -1.72 -0.10
N CYS A 270 -3.67 -0.94 0.80
CA CYS A 270 -2.45 -1.32 1.52
C CYS A 270 -2.67 -1.23 3.02
N ILE A 271 -2.51 -2.35 3.71
CA ILE A 271 -2.72 -2.50 5.16
C ILE A 271 -1.42 -2.73 5.92
N ALA A 272 -1.48 -2.67 7.24
CA ALA A 272 -0.41 -3.01 8.16
C ALA A 272 -1.00 -3.65 9.42
N PRO A 273 -0.25 -4.50 10.16
CA PRO A 273 -0.68 -4.98 11.49
C PRO A 273 -0.76 -3.85 12.51
N GLY A 274 0.02 -2.79 12.30
CA GLY A 274 0.04 -1.59 13.11
C GLY A 274 1.13 -0.64 12.63
N TYR A 275 1.36 0.43 13.39
CA TYR A 275 2.44 1.37 13.18
C TYR A 275 2.97 1.91 14.52
N ASN A 276 4.29 1.95 14.67
CA ASN A 276 4.99 2.62 15.76
C ASN A 276 6.45 2.86 15.35
N ASP A 277 6.81 4.12 15.15
CA ASP A 277 8.17 4.55 14.82
C ASP A 277 8.93 5.14 16.02
N LYS A 278 8.34 5.20 17.22
CA LYS A 278 8.91 5.89 18.39
C LYS A 278 10.17 5.23 18.92
N ALA A 279 10.35 3.94 18.67
CA ALA A 279 11.61 3.27 18.95
C ALA A 279 12.76 3.93 18.15
N MET A 280 12.57 4.06 16.83
CA MET A 280 13.54 4.66 15.92
C MET A 280 13.62 6.19 16.07
N THR A 281 12.47 6.85 16.16
CA THR A 281 12.30 8.31 16.17
C THR A 281 11.49 8.73 17.40
N PRO A 282 12.11 8.82 18.59
CA PRO A 282 11.38 9.13 19.84
C PRO A 282 10.60 10.45 19.83
N ALA A 283 11.00 11.40 18.99
CA ALA A 283 10.33 12.69 18.83
C ALA A 283 9.19 12.67 17.79
N SER A 284 8.87 11.51 17.20
CA SER A 284 7.81 11.40 16.22
C SER A 284 6.46 11.81 16.79
N LYS A 285 5.71 12.57 16.00
CA LYS A 285 4.35 13.02 16.33
C LYS A 285 3.27 12.08 15.81
N MET A 286 3.65 11.06 15.04
CA MET A 286 2.71 10.08 14.51
C MET A 286 2.15 9.26 15.68
N TYR A 287 0.85 8.98 15.66
CA TYR A 287 0.21 8.14 16.65
C TYR A 287 0.58 6.67 16.47
N ASP A 288 0.65 5.95 17.59
CA ASP A 288 0.75 4.49 17.58
C ASP A 288 -0.62 3.91 17.23
N ILE A 289 -0.65 2.93 16.34
CA ILE A 289 -1.89 2.36 15.81
C ILE A 289 -1.76 0.84 15.79
N GLY A 290 -2.79 0.15 16.26
CA GLY A 290 -3.01 -1.28 15.99
C GLY A 290 -2.25 -2.26 16.88
N TYR A 291 -1.75 -3.33 16.24
CA TYR A 291 -1.14 -4.54 16.81
C TYR A 291 -2.05 -5.51 17.55
N THR A 292 -3.35 -5.26 17.62
CA THR A 292 -4.30 -6.24 18.13
C THR A 292 -4.87 -7.09 16.99
N PRO A 293 -5.21 -8.38 17.24
CA PRO A 293 -5.93 -9.19 16.27
C PRO A 293 -7.26 -8.57 15.83
N GLU A 294 -7.94 -7.84 16.71
CA GLU A 294 -9.18 -7.13 16.39
C GLU A 294 -8.91 -6.01 15.38
N PHE A 295 -7.90 -5.18 15.64
CA PHE A 295 -7.51 -4.10 14.73
C PHE A 295 -7.17 -4.63 13.34
N TYR A 296 -6.34 -5.66 13.27
CA TYR A 296 -5.91 -6.21 11.98
C TYR A 296 -7.06 -6.91 11.26
N THR A 297 -7.95 -7.60 11.98
CA THR A 297 -9.19 -8.16 11.39
C THR A 297 -10.05 -7.07 10.78
N ASP A 298 -10.31 -5.98 11.50
CA ASP A 298 -11.08 -4.85 10.99
C ASP A 298 -10.39 -4.24 9.76
N PHE A 299 -9.07 -4.01 9.81
CA PHE A 299 -8.36 -3.41 8.68
C PHE A 299 -8.36 -4.31 7.43
N THR A 300 -8.29 -5.63 7.60
CA THR A 300 -8.45 -6.58 6.48
C THR A 300 -9.87 -6.56 5.91
N ASN A 301 -10.91 -6.35 6.73
CA ASN A 301 -12.27 -6.16 6.26
C ASN A 301 -12.41 -4.85 5.48
N VAL A 302 -11.79 -3.75 5.96
CA VAL A 302 -11.72 -2.49 5.21
C VAL A 302 -11.06 -2.68 3.85
N ALA A 303 -9.97 -3.45 3.76
CA ALA A 303 -9.34 -3.78 2.47
C ALA A 303 -10.29 -4.57 1.55
N LYS A 304 -10.98 -5.59 2.08
CA LYS A 304 -11.95 -6.40 1.31
C LYS A 304 -13.13 -5.56 0.77
N ARG A 305 -13.58 -4.55 1.51
CA ARG A 305 -14.66 -3.63 1.08
C ARG A 305 -14.27 -2.74 -0.10
N ASN A 306 -12.97 -2.41 -0.21
CA ASN A 306 -12.49 -1.35 -1.09
C ASN A 306 -11.58 -1.85 -2.23
N MET A 307 -11.06 -3.08 -2.16
CA MET A 307 -10.26 -3.64 -3.26
C MET A 307 -11.06 -3.72 -4.56
N SER A 308 -10.38 -3.53 -5.69
CA SER A 308 -11.00 -3.68 -7.00
C SER A 308 -11.34 -5.14 -7.34
N SER A 309 -11.93 -5.35 -8.52
CA SER A 309 -12.20 -6.69 -9.07
C SER A 309 -10.95 -7.56 -9.28
N LYS A 310 -9.73 -6.98 -9.27
CA LYS A 310 -8.49 -7.76 -9.28
C LYS A 310 -8.12 -8.35 -7.93
N ARG A 311 -8.80 -7.89 -6.86
CA ARG A 311 -8.68 -8.40 -5.49
C ARG A 311 -7.25 -8.43 -5.00
N ILE A 312 -6.48 -7.39 -5.31
CA ILE A 312 -5.11 -7.25 -4.85
C ILE A 312 -5.14 -6.39 -3.59
N VAL A 313 -4.55 -6.90 -2.51
CA VAL A 313 -4.29 -6.18 -1.27
C VAL A 313 -2.80 -6.25 -0.99
N LEU A 314 -2.21 -5.12 -0.60
CA LEU A 314 -0.80 -5.05 -0.19
C LEU A 314 -0.70 -4.96 1.32
N ILE A 315 0.42 -5.44 1.85
CA ILE A 315 0.80 -5.32 3.26
C ILE A 315 2.10 -4.52 3.31
N ASN A 316 2.03 -3.33 3.88
CA ASN A 316 3.19 -2.61 4.36
C ASN A 316 3.35 -2.99 5.84
N SER A 317 4.18 -3.96 6.20
CA SER A 317 5.21 -4.64 5.40
C SER A 317 5.43 -6.09 5.83
N TRP A 318 6.25 -6.83 5.08
CA TRP A 318 6.85 -8.07 5.57
C TRP A 318 7.68 -7.81 6.83
N ASN A 319 8.69 -6.94 6.74
CA ASN A 319 9.77 -6.85 7.75
C ASN A 319 10.29 -5.43 8.02
N ASN A 320 9.46 -4.38 7.97
CA ASN A 320 9.87 -3.03 8.37
C ASN A 320 9.67 -2.80 9.87
N PHE A 321 10.63 -3.28 10.67
CA PHE A 321 10.62 -3.15 12.13
C PHE A 321 10.80 -1.70 12.62
N GLN A 322 11.54 -0.87 11.90
CA GLN A 322 11.78 0.54 12.23
C GLN A 322 10.49 1.38 12.30
N LEU A 323 9.49 1.02 11.51
CA LEU A 323 8.15 1.62 11.54
C LEU A 323 7.12 0.75 12.28
N GLY A 324 7.55 -0.41 12.79
CA GLY A 324 6.72 -1.41 13.42
C GLY A 324 5.72 -2.10 12.50
N THR A 325 5.78 -1.91 11.18
CA THR A 325 4.72 -2.39 10.29
C THR A 325 4.88 -3.86 9.85
N ALA A 326 5.86 -4.58 10.39
CA ALA A 326 6.19 -5.94 10.01
C ALA A 326 5.10 -6.96 10.40
N ILE A 327 4.79 -7.89 9.50
CA ILE A 327 4.05 -9.13 9.81
C ILE A 327 4.98 -10.33 10.07
N GLU A 328 6.28 -10.22 9.76
CA GLU A 328 7.29 -11.23 10.06
C GLU A 328 7.24 -11.62 11.55
N PRO A 329 7.37 -12.91 11.90
CA PRO A 329 7.29 -13.32 13.29
C PRO A 329 8.25 -12.58 14.24
N THR A 330 7.71 -12.13 15.38
CA THR A 330 8.47 -11.47 16.45
C THR A 330 8.39 -12.22 17.76
N GLU A 331 9.30 -11.92 18.68
CA GLU A 331 9.23 -12.44 20.06
C GLU A 331 7.95 -11.97 20.79
N THR A 332 7.35 -10.86 20.37
CA THR A 332 6.16 -10.28 21.02
C THR A 332 4.84 -10.92 20.58
N TYR A 333 4.64 -11.11 19.27
CA TYR A 333 3.37 -11.60 18.73
C TYR A 333 3.48 -12.96 18.03
N GLY A 334 4.66 -13.61 18.06
CA GLY A 334 4.88 -14.88 17.40
C GLY A 334 4.55 -14.79 15.91
N ASN A 335 3.77 -15.74 15.39
CA ASN A 335 3.33 -15.79 13.99
C ASN A 335 1.86 -15.40 13.79
N ILE A 336 1.22 -14.71 14.75
CA ILE A 336 -0.24 -14.46 14.71
C ILE A 336 -0.65 -13.70 13.45
N PHE A 337 0.12 -12.70 13.01
CA PHE A 337 -0.21 -11.92 11.82
C PHE A 337 -0.07 -12.72 10.52
N LEU A 338 0.79 -13.74 10.47
CA LEU A 338 0.84 -14.68 9.34
C LEU A 338 -0.46 -15.50 9.27
N GLN A 339 -0.86 -16.09 10.40
CA GLN A 339 -2.09 -16.90 10.50
C GLN A 339 -3.33 -16.08 10.16
N MET A 340 -3.40 -14.85 10.66
CA MET A 340 -4.49 -13.93 10.39
C MET A 340 -4.53 -13.50 8.93
N THR A 341 -3.38 -13.18 8.31
CA THR A 341 -3.31 -12.86 6.88
C THR A 341 -3.94 -13.99 6.06
N ARG A 342 -3.53 -15.25 6.33
CA ARG A 342 -4.09 -16.42 5.65
C ARG A 342 -5.60 -16.51 5.88
N LYS A 343 -6.04 -16.48 7.14
CA LYS A 343 -7.45 -16.60 7.53
C LYS A 343 -8.35 -15.53 6.90
N GLN A 344 -7.84 -14.31 6.77
CA GLN A 344 -8.63 -13.17 6.29
C GLN A 344 -8.68 -13.05 4.76
N PHE A 345 -7.74 -13.67 4.04
CA PHE A 345 -7.60 -13.50 2.60
C PHE A 345 -7.64 -14.79 1.77
N LYS A 346 -7.54 -15.97 2.39
CA LYS A 346 -7.60 -17.27 1.69
C LYS A 346 -8.79 -18.09 2.16
N ILE A 347 -9.48 -18.71 1.20
CA ILE A 347 -10.43 -19.79 1.43
C ILE A 347 -9.63 -21.02 1.82
N ASN A 348 -10.01 -21.61 2.95
CA ASN A 348 -9.41 -22.83 3.47
C ASN A 348 -9.81 -24.06 2.66
#